data_AF-A0A1A1YP21-F1
#
_entry.id   AF-A0A1A1YP21-F1
#
_cell.length_a   1.000
_cell.length_b   1.000
_cell.length_c   1.000
_cell.angle_alpha   90.00
_cell.angle_beta   90.00
_cell.angle_gamma   90.00
#
_symmetry.space_group_name_H-M   'P 1'
#
loop_
_entity.id
_entity.type
_entity.pdbx_description
1 polymer ?
#
loop_
_entity_poly.entity_id
_entity_poly.type
_entity_poly.pdbx_seq_one_letter_code
_entity_poly.pdbx_strand_id
1 'polypeptide(L)'
;MAGPLVPTPRRRRLRTFAFDPMSTRLSGRYLTISVPYETILRKGPQGKLLRVVDYDPVHKTWYALVDLDDAFILAQDGLQPSEGDPRSHQQIVYAVASSVIERFERYLGRRFRWRGQNKLSLVPHAFEGRNAYFDPKRRAVLFGYYRADANDPGANLPGQVIFTCLSSDIIAHEVTHAIVHRLRPYFAEATNRDVFGWHEAFADLIALFQHFAYREVVLEAIASTSGSLEKGRALFDLASEFGQSTGRGAALRSAINPDIPAGQLRSPDRFDNATEPHERGAIFVGAVFDAFLDRYQAAVADLLRIATNGTGVLPEGALHPDLVARVTTDAIRTADRYLAMVVRAFDYLPPVDVTFGDVIRAIATSDHALYPTDTLQLRGNLIEALRRRGIYPERVDSLTDSSLCWPGGNGLNLCDGQPEVPLETLVMEASMNLDTDANYGVVEPKAVYRQLTKWAHNHAVRIGLEPNHTIAVASLHVAYRQAEDAQPRPEIVVQFTQRRKDLEEIEQPDLPDEARTPLRAGTTLIARVNGEVQHIISKPLPLKNPGTDEDSRYVNMFGEDRLEKIRNYFGEVSEADPLTAWSDEPAVHRLNFANLHSNC
;
A
#
# COMPACT_ATOMS: atom_id res chain seq x y z
N MET A 1 -37.03 36.02 -12.92
CA MET A 1 -36.57 34.66 -13.26
C MET A 1 -35.31 34.41 -12.47
N ALA A 2 -35.30 33.41 -11.57
CA ALA A 2 -34.05 33.00 -10.93
C ALA A 2 -33.13 32.38 -11.99
N GLY A 3 -31.85 32.73 -11.99
CA GLY A 3 -30.86 32.10 -12.87
C GLY A 3 -30.73 30.60 -12.57
N PRO A 4 -30.02 29.84 -13.43
CA PRO A 4 -29.76 28.44 -13.19
C PRO A 4 -29.01 28.25 -11.86
N LEU A 5 -29.35 27.17 -11.13
CA LEU A 5 -28.66 26.79 -9.90
C LEU A 5 -27.19 26.50 -10.18
N VAL A 6 -26.29 27.04 -9.35
CA VAL A 6 -24.87 26.71 -9.40
C VAL A 6 -24.68 25.31 -8.78
N PRO A 7 -24.17 24.32 -9.53
CA PRO A 7 -23.98 22.98 -8.99
C PRO A 7 -22.85 22.96 -7.95
N THR A 8 -22.99 22.10 -6.94
CA THR A 8 -21.93 21.84 -5.97
C THR A 8 -20.66 21.37 -6.70
N PRO A 9 -19.47 21.93 -6.38
CA PRO A 9 -18.22 21.45 -6.95
C PRO A 9 -18.00 19.98 -6.62
N ARG A 10 -17.49 19.20 -7.59
CA ARG A 10 -17.09 17.80 -7.34
C ARG A 10 -15.73 17.68 -6.67
N ARG A 11 -14.89 18.72 -6.79
CA ARG A 11 -13.49 18.71 -6.36
C ARG A 11 -13.15 19.98 -5.61
N ARG A 12 -12.21 19.87 -4.68
CA ARG A 12 -11.50 20.96 -4.03
C ARG A 12 -10.02 20.89 -4.40
N ARG A 13 -9.38 22.04 -4.55
CA ARG A 13 -7.94 22.15 -4.79
C ARG A 13 -7.26 22.66 -3.52
N LEU A 14 -6.18 22.00 -3.11
CA LEU A 14 -5.41 22.32 -1.91
C LEU A 14 -3.92 22.32 -2.24
N ARG A 15 -3.22 23.40 -1.89
CA ARG A 15 -1.78 23.52 -2.11
C ARG A 15 -0.98 22.74 -1.07
N THR A 16 0.13 22.16 -1.50
CA THR A 16 1.13 21.47 -0.67
C THR A 16 2.53 21.75 -1.19
N PHE A 17 3.55 21.31 -0.45
CA PHE A 17 4.90 21.18 -1.00
C PHE A 17 4.96 20.03 -2.04
N ALA A 18 5.90 20.11 -2.98
CA ALA A 18 6.07 19.07 -4.01
C ALA A 18 6.49 17.73 -3.40
N PHE A 19 7.57 17.75 -2.61
CA PHE A 19 8.04 16.64 -1.79
C PHE A 19 8.12 17.07 -0.33
N ASP A 20 8.89 18.14 -0.10
CA ASP A 20 9.20 18.75 1.19
C ASP A 20 9.36 20.29 1.05
N PRO A 21 9.41 21.04 2.17
CA PRO A 21 9.66 22.48 2.14
C PRO A 21 10.89 22.89 1.33
N MET A 22 12.03 22.20 1.48
CA MET A 22 13.28 22.57 0.82
C MET A 22 13.28 22.41 -0.70
N SER A 23 12.72 21.32 -1.22
CA SER A 23 12.54 21.12 -2.67
C SER A 23 11.71 22.24 -3.30
N THR A 24 10.75 22.79 -2.55
CA THR A 24 9.86 23.86 -3.03
C THR A 24 10.49 25.25 -2.92
N ARG A 25 11.38 25.50 -1.96
CA ARG A 25 12.09 26.79 -1.82
C ARG A 25 12.94 27.11 -3.06
N LEU A 26 13.53 26.09 -3.69
CA LEU A 26 14.38 26.26 -4.87
C LEU A 26 13.57 26.46 -6.17
N SER A 27 12.42 25.79 -6.31
CA SER A 27 11.57 25.89 -7.50
C SER A 27 10.58 27.07 -7.44
N GLY A 28 10.22 27.51 -6.24
CA GLY A 28 9.18 28.52 -6.00
C GLY A 28 7.76 28.04 -6.35
N ARG A 29 7.57 26.75 -6.62
CA ARG A 29 6.30 26.18 -7.11
C ARG A 29 5.70 25.21 -6.10
N TYR A 30 4.54 25.58 -5.58
CA TYR A 30 3.73 24.69 -4.76
C TYR A 30 2.95 23.72 -5.64
N LEU A 31 2.82 22.49 -5.15
CA LEU A 31 1.93 21.52 -5.74
C LEU A 31 0.47 21.87 -5.42
N THR A 32 -0.46 21.59 -6.33
CA THR A 32 -1.89 21.63 -6.02
C THR A 32 -2.52 20.24 -6.14
N ILE A 33 -3.01 19.70 -5.03
CA ILE A 33 -3.72 18.43 -4.98
C ILE A 33 -5.22 18.68 -5.15
N SER A 34 -5.83 18.00 -6.11
CA SER A 34 -7.28 17.95 -6.24
C SER A 34 -7.81 16.80 -5.38
N VAL A 35 -8.78 17.05 -4.50
CA VAL A 35 -9.43 16.05 -3.64
C VAL A 35 -10.96 16.10 -3.82
N PRO A 36 -11.71 15.04 -3.48
CA PRO A 36 -13.16 15.06 -3.48
C PRO A 36 -13.70 16.21 -2.63
N TYR A 37 -14.72 16.92 -3.13
CA TYR A 37 -15.37 17.97 -2.36
C TYR A 37 -16.38 17.35 -1.39
N GLU A 38 -16.23 17.60 -0.09
CA GLU A 38 -17.17 17.18 0.93
C GLU A 38 -18.06 18.37 1.35
N THR A 39 -19.38 18.23 1.24
CA THR A 39 -20.35 19.29 1.55
C THR A 39 -20.49 19.60 3.03
N ILE A 40 -20.08 18.67 3.91
CA ILE A 40 -20.17 18.81 5.37
C ILE A 40 -18.76 18.66 5.97
N LEU A 41 -17.83 19.51 5.52
CA LEU A 41 -16.46 19.53 6.04
C LEU A 41 -16.37 20.52 7.21
N ARG A 42 -15.93 20.06 8.39
CA ARG A 42 -15.75 20.95 9.56
C ARG A 42 -14.32 21.47 9.66
N LYS A 43 -14.11 22.60 10.36
CA LYS A 43 -12.80 23.18 10.68
C LYS A 43 -11.85 22.16 11.32
N GLY A 44 -10.56 22.28 11.01
CA GLY A 44 -9.56 21.26 11.34
C GLY A 44 -9.92 19.99 10.59
N PRO A 45 -9.75 19.97 9.27
CA PRO A 45 -10.65 19.35 8.31
C PRO A 45 -11.14 17.97 8.76
N GLN A 46 -12.44 17.87 8.99
CA GLN A 46 -13.12 16.64 9.46
C GLN A 46 -14.11 16.15 8.42
N GLY A 47 -13.62 15.33 7.49
CA GLY A 47 -14.41 14.70 6.44
C GLY A 47 -15.02 13.36 6.86
N LYS A 48 -15.45 12.57 5.89
CA LYS A 48 -16.06 11.25 6.06
C LYS A 48 -15.05 10.21 6.56
N LEU A 49 -13.83 10.25 6.03
CA LEU A 49 -12.79 9.26 6.31
C LEU A 49 -11.67 9.79 7.21
N LEU A 50 -11.43 11.09 7.20
CA LEU A 50 -10.29 11.72 7.87
C LEU A 50 -10.76 12.78 8.87
N ARG A 51 -9.97 12.98 9.93
CA ARG A 51 -10.06 14.15 10.79
C ARG A 51 -8.67 14.64 11.15
N VAL A 52 -8.46 15.95 11.12
CA VAL A 52 -7.23 16.55 11.62
C VAL A 52 -7.44 16.98 13.08
N VAL A 53 -6.56 16.52 13.96
CA VAL A 53 -6.58 16.85 15.40
C VAL A 53 -5.24 17.48 15.72
N ASP A 54 -5.22 18.79 15.93
CA ASP A 54 -3.98 19.56 16.05
C ASP A 54 -3.78 20.09 17.48
N TYR A 55 -3.44 19.16 18.37
CA TYR A 55 -3.01 19.43 19.74
C TYR A 55 -1.55 19.06 19.90
N ASP A 56 -0.75 20.00 20.37
CA ASP A 56 0.66 19.82 20.67
C ASP A 56 0.81 19.44 22.16
N PRO A 57 1.17 18.19 22.49
CA PRO A 57 1.29 17.76 23.87
C PRO A 57 2.54 18.30 24.56
N VAL A 58 3.56 18.72 23.81
CA VAL A 58 4.81 19.26 24.36
C VAL A 58 4.58 20.69 24.83
N HIS A 59 3.96 21.52 23.99
CA HIS A 59 3.61 22.90 24.30
C HIS A 59 2.25 23.04 25.01
N LYS A 60 1.49 21.94 25.14
CA LYS A 60 0.16 21.86 25.74
C LYS A 60 -0.82 22.87 25.15
N THR A 61 -0.83 22.99 23.83
CA THR A 61 -1.62 24.00 23.12
C THR A 61 -2.43 23.40 21.98
N TRP A 62 -3.58 24.01 21.70
CA TRP A 62 -4.36 23.74 20.50
C TRP A 62 -4.01 24.78 19.45
N TYR A 63 -3.60 24.34 18.26
CA TYR A 63 -3.37 25.24 17.15
C TYR A 63 -4.68 25.71 16.51
N ALA A 64 -4.64 26.89 15.90
CA ALA A 64 -5.79 27.44 15.19
C ALA A 64 -6.23 26.47 14.07
N LEU A 65 -7.52 26.17 14.02
CA LEU A 65 -8.06 25.22 13.04
C LEU A 65 -8.28 25.90 11.69
N VAL A 66 -7.83 25.25 10.61
CA VAL A 66 -8.12 25.74 9.25
C VAL A 66 -9.58 25.48 8.88
N ASP A 67 -10.23 26.47 8.28
CA ASP A 67 -11.54 26.33 7.66
C ASP A 67 -11.38 26.25 6.14
N LEU A 68 -11.38 25.04 5.59
CA LEU A 68 -11.21 24.88 4.15
C LEU A 68 -12.44 25.33 3.35
N ASP A 69 -13.57 25.63 4.00
CA ASP A 69 -14.79 26.19 3.37
C ASP A 69 -14.82 27.73 3.40
N ASP A 70 -13.82 28.37 4.01
CA ASP A 70 -13.67 29.83 3.95
C ASP A 70 -13.55 30.29 2.48
N ALA A 71 -14.31 31.32 2.12
CA ALA A 71 -14.41 31.78 0.73
C ALA A 71 -13.06 32.25 0.15
N PHE A 72 -12.20 32.86 0.96
CA PHE A 72 -10.88 33.33 0.50
C PHE A 72 -9.87 32.19 0.40
N ILE A 73 -9.99 31.17 1.25
CA ILE A 73 -9.18 29.95 1.15
C ILE A 73 -9.58 29.15 -0.11
N LEU A 74 -10.89 28.97 -0.34
CA LEU A 74 -11.40 28.30 -1.54
C LEU A 74 -10.98 29.00 -2.84
N ALA A 75 -11.04 30.33 -2.88
CA ALA A 75 -10.65 31.12 -4.05
C ALA A 75 -9.15 31.04 -4.40
N GLN A 76 -8.32 30.52 -3.49
CA GLN A 76 -6.85 30.47 -3.63
C GLN A 76 -6.29 29.06 -3.76
N ASP A 77 -7.14 28.05 -4.01
CA ASP A 77 -6.74 26.64 -3.99
C ASP A 77 -6.17 26.21 -2.61
N GLY A 78 -6.71 26.75 -1.53
CA GLY A 78 -6.22 26.54 -0.18
C GLY A 78 -5.25 27.61 0.31
N LEU A 79 -4.73 27.41 1.51
CA LEU A 79 -3.64 28.20 2.08
C LEU A 79 -2.34 27.96 1.31
N GLN A 80 -1.52 29.01 1.23
CA GLN A 80 -0.13 28.86 0.79
C GLN A 80 0.63 27.99 1.81
N PRO A 81 1.33 26.92 1.38
CA PRO A 81 2.14 26.09 2.26
C PRO A 81 3.21 26.90 2.98
N SER A 82 3.32 26.72 4.29
CA SER A 82 4.23 27.47 5.16
C SER A 82 4.69 26.61 6.32
N GLU A 83 5.97 26.68 6.68
CA GLU A 83 6.51 26.01 7.87
C GLU A 83 6.12 26.72 9.19
N GLY A 84 5.69 27.99 9.10
CA GLY A 84 5.36 28.81 10.27
C GLY A 84 3.86 28.92 10.56
N ASP A 85 2.99 28.36 9.71
CA ASP A 85 1.54 28.40 9.91
C ASP A 85 0.96 26.98 10.07
N PRO A 86 0.65 26.56 11.32
CA PRO A 86 0.04 25.26 11.62
C PRO A 86 -1.22 24.95 10.82
N ARG A 87 -1.99 25.97 10.41
CA ARG A 87 -3.19 25.78 9.57
C ARG A 87 -2.83 25.19 8.20
N SER A 88 -1.68 25.57 7.66
CA SER A 88 -1.19 24.99 6.40
C SER A 88 -0.74 23.54 6.59
N HIS A 89 -0.18 23.18 7.76
CA HIS A 89 0.17 21.79 8.08
C HIS A 89 -1.08 20.91 8.10
N GLN A 90 -2.16 21.38 8.73
CA GLN A 90 -3.47 20.71 8.73
C GLN A 90 -4.04 20.49 7.32
N GLN A 91 -3.90 21.49 6.43
CA GLN A 91 -4.29 21.36 5.03
C GLN A 91 -3.48 20.30 4.30
N ILE A 92 -2.15 20.30 4.46
CA ILE A 92 -1.23 19.42 3.75
C ILE A 92 -1.50 17.95 4.11
N VAL A 93 -1.56 17.63 5.41
CA VAL A 93 -1.85 16.25 5.84
C VAL A 93 -3.20 15.78 5.33
N TYR A 94 -4.22 16.64 5.33
CA TYR A 94 -5.55 16.30 4.83
C TYR A 94 -5.56 16.07 3.32
N ALA A 95 -4.89 16.93 2.56
CA ALA A 95 -4.85 16.87 1.10
C ALA A 95 -4.13 15.61 0.62
N VAL A 96 -2.94 15.33 1.16
CA VAL A 96 -2.14 14.15 0.79
C VAL A 96 -2.87 12.87 1.19
N ALA A 97 -3.34 12.76 2.43
CA ALA A 97 -4.06 11.56 2.89
C ALA A 97 -5.34 11.29 2.09
N SER A 98 -6.10 12.33 1.74
CA SER A 98 -7.29 12.20 0.89
C SER A 98 -6.93 11.70 -0.51
N SER A 99 -5.83 12.20 -1.09
CA SER A 99 -5.34 11.75 -2.39
C SER A 99 -4.90 10.28 -2.37
N VAL A 100 -4.21 9.83 -1.32
CA VAL A 100 -3.82 8.42 -1.16
C VAL A 100 -5.06 7.54 -1.12
N ILE A 101 -6.04 7.84 -0.26
CA ILE A 101 -7.26 7.04 -0.14
C ILE A 101 -8.01 6.96 -1.48
N GLU A 102 -8.14 8.08 -2.20
CA GLU A 102 -8.81 8.10 -3.49
C GLU A 102 -8.12 7.20 -4.54
N ARG A 103 -6.79 7.13 -4.54
CA ARG A 103 -6.05 6.20 -5.42
C ARG A 103 -6.36 4.75 -5.09
N PHE A 104 -6.39 4.41 -3.80
CA PHE A 104 -6.80 3.07 -3.37
C PHE A 104 -8.22 2.74 -3.83
N GLU A 105 -9.17 3.68 -3.70
CA GLU A 105 -10.54 3.47 -4.18
C GLU A 105 -10.58 3.20 -5.69
N ARG A 106 -9.78 3.95 -6.46
CA ARG A 106 -9.67 3.79 -7.92
C ARG A 106 -9.10 2.43 -8.31
N TYR A 107 -7.96 2.05 -7.75
CA TYR A 107 -7.25 0.82 -8.16
C TYR A 107 -7.89 -0.45 -7.60
N LEU A 108 -8.48 -0.39 -6.40
CA LEU A 108 -9.24 -1.52 -5.85
C LEU A 108 -10.62 -1.66 -6.53
N GLY A 109 -11.14 -0.60 -7.14
CA GLY A 109 -12.45 -0.61 -7.80
C GLY A 109 -13.63 -0.57 -6.82
N ARG A 110 -13.45 0.01 -5.64
CA ARG A 110 -14.49 0.09 -4.61
C ARG A 110 -14.27 1.26 -3.66
N ARG A 111 -15.34 1.73 -3.03
CA ARG A 111 -15.24 2.75 -1.98
C ARG A 111 -14.49 2.21 -0.75
N PHE A 112 -13.66 3.06 -0.18
CA PHE A 112 -12.90 2.77 1.02
C PHE A 112 -13.70 3.18 2.25
N ARG A 113 -13.60 2.36 3.30
CA ARG A 113 -14.25 2.60 4.60
C ARG A 113 -13.37 2.06 5.71
N TRP A 114 -13.24 2.81 6.80
CA TRP A 114 -12.68 2.29 8.04
C TRP A 114 -13.62 1.25 8.66
N ARG A 115 -13.15 0.49 9.66
CA ARG A 115 -14.02 -0.44 10.40
C ARG A 115 -15.01 0.39 11.21
N GLY A 116 -16.31 0.08 11.17
CA GLY A 116 -17.35 0.86 11.84
C GLY A 116 -17.45 2.31 11.34
N GLN A 117 -17.97 3.23 12.17
CA GLN A 117 -18.13 4.66 11.84
C GLN A 117 -16.88 5.49 12.15
N ASN A 118 -15.70 4.86 12.12
CA ASN A 118 -14.46 5.50 12.56
C ASN A 118 -13.83 6.36 11.48
N LYS A 119 -12.98 7.30 11.91
CA LYS A 119 -12.13 8.14 11.05
C LYS A 119 -10.67 7.92 11.44
N LEU A 120 -9.77 8.03 10.47
CA LEU A 120 -8.34 8.12 10.76
C LEU A 120 -8.04 9.53 11.27
N SER A 121 -7.34 9.61 12.40
CA SER A 121 -6.89 10.90 12.95
C SER A 121 -5.52 11.24 12.37
N LEU A 122 -5.34 12.47 11.90
CA LEU A 122 -4.04 12.99 11.48
C LEU A 122 -3.63 14.03 12.52
N VAL A 123 -2.45 13.86 13.12
CA VAL A 123 -1.97 14.71 14.22
C VAL A 123 -0.65 15.36 13.80
N PRO A 124 -0.69 16.57 13.21
CA PRO A 124 0.49 17.21 12.61
C PRO A 124 1.64 17.51 13.59
N HIS A 125 1.32 17.77 14.86
CA HIS A 125 2.27 18.15 15.92
C HIS A 125 2.17 17.17 17.10
N ALA A 126 2.35 15.89 16.83
CA ALA A 126 2.04 14.83 17.80
C ALA A 126 3.08 14.67 18.91
N PHE A 127 4.36 14.90 18.63
CA PHE A 127 5.46 14.76 19.60
C PHE A 127 6.73 15.47 19.10
N GLU A 128 7.66 15.74 20.02
CA GLU A 128 9.01 16.16 19.67
C GLU A 128 9.87 14.92 19.41
N GLY A 129 10.34 14.75 18.18
CA GLY A 129 11.11 13.58 17.75
C GLY A 129 11.30 13.50 16.23
N ARG A 130 12.38 12.84 15.82
CA ARG A 130 12.74 12.58 14.41
C ARG A 130 11.98 11.37 13.89
N ASN A 131 10.64 11.42 13.88
CA ASN A 131 9.85 10.28 13.42
C ASN A 131 8.43 10.69 13.01
N ALA A 132 7.76 9.83 12.25
CA ALA A 132 6.31 9.79 12.09
C ALA A 132 5.88 8.32 12.09
N TYR A 133 4.69 8.02 12.60
CA TYR A 133 4.21 6.64 12.59
C TYR A 133 2.68 6.56 12.65
N PHE A 134 2.12 5.51 12.05
CA PHE A 134 0.76 5.07 12.30
C PHE A 134 0.64 4.27 13.62
N ASP A 135 -0.29 4.68 14.48
CA ASP A 135 -0.67 3.94 15.68
C ASP A 135 -2.03 3.23 15.49
N PRO A 136 -2.05 1.88 15.44
CA PRO A 136 -3.27 1.09 15.33
C PRO A 136 -4.26 1.26 16.49
N LYS A 137 -3.77 1.45 17.72
CA LYS A 137 -4.62 1.57 18.94
C LYS A 137 -5.35 2.90 18.93
N ARG A 138 -4.61 3.99 18.66
CA ARG A 138 -5.19 5.35 18.57
C ARG A 138 -5.93 5.58 17.25
N ARG A 139 -5.65 4.78 16.23
CA ARG A 139 -6.10 4.98 14.83
C ARG A 139 -5.73 6.39 14.38
N ALA A 140 -4.45 6.69 14.54
CA ALA A 140 -3.89 8.00 14.28
C ALA A 140 -2.57 7.87 13.54
N VAL A 141 -2.33 8.76 12.58
CA VAL A 141 -0.98 9.03 12.10
C VAL A 141 -0.44 10.19 12.92
N LEU A 142 0.69 9.94 13.57
CA LEU A 142 1.34 10.85 14.51
C LEU A 142 2.61 11.38 13.85
N PHE A 143 2.67 12.69 13.64
CA PHE A 143 3.81 13.35 13.03
C PHE A 143 4.66 14.04 14.09
N GLY A 144 5.95 13.72 14.12
CA GLY A 144 6.93 14.38 14.97
C GLY A 144 7.47 15.65 14.36
N TYR A 145 8.06 16.49 15.21
CA TYR A 145 8.88 17.63 14.80
C TYR A 145 10.16 17.68 15.61
N TYR A 146 11.23 18.23 15.03
CA TYR A 146 12.55 18.26 15.65
C TYR A 146 13.39 19.43 15.15
N ARG A 147 14.52 19.68 15.80
CA ARG A 147 15.50 20.67 15.33
C ARG A 147 16.50 20.00 14.39
N ALA A 148 16.69 20.60 13.21
CA ALA A 148 17.74 20.23 12.26
C ALA A 148 19.11 20.21 12.96
N ASP A 149 19.97 19.30 12.53
CA ASP A 149 21.29 19.10 13.14
C ASP A 149 22.10 20.41 13.18
N ALA A 150 22.88 20.59 14.25
CA ALA A 150 23.65 21.82 14.43
C ALA A 150 24.85 21.90 13.48
N ASN A 151 25.41 20.75 13.10
CA ASN A 151 26.64 20.64 12.32
C ASN A 151 26.36 20.17 10.88
N ASP A 152 25.35 19.34 10.67
CA ASP A 152 24.96 18.83 9.35
C ASP A 152 23.45 18.95 9.08
N PRO A 153 22.91 20.18 8.94
CA PRO A 153 21.48 20.40 8.68
C PRO A 153 21.07 20.14 7.21
N GLY A 154 22.01 19.75 6.34
CA GLY A 154 21.81 19.74 4.89
C GLY A 154 21.49 21.14 4.35
N ALA A 155 20.40 21.26 3.58
CA ALA A 155 19.92 22.54 3.05
C ALA A 155 19.20 23.43 4.09
N ASN A 156 19.00 22.93 5.32
CA ASN A 156 18.31 23.65 6.40
C ASN A 156 19.23 24.60 7.16
N LEU A 157 18.64 25.54 7.90
CA LEU A 157 19.39 26.31 8.90
C LEU A 157 19.68 25.41 10.12
N PRO A 158 20.88 25.48 10.71
CA PRO A 158 21.15 24.82 11.99
C PRO A 158 20.08 25.16 13.03
N GLY A 159 19.46 24.13 13.63
CA GLY A 159 18.42 24.30 14.64
C GLY A 159 17.04 24.74 14.14
N GLN A 160 16.83 24.87 12.82
CA GLN A 160 15.51 25.04 12.20
C GLN A 160 14.56 23.93 12.65
N VAL A 161 13.32 24.27 12.96
CA VAL A 161 12.32 23.25 13.29
C VAL A 161 11.83 22.61 12.00
N ILE A 162 11.96 21.29 11.93
CA ILE A 162 11.51 20.45 10.82
C ILE A 162 10.24 19.72 11.26
N PHE A 163 9.23 19.70 10.38
CA PHE A 163 7.95 19.06 10.64
C PHE A 163 7.74 17.92 9.65
N THR A 164 7.69 16.68 10.15
CA THR A 164 7.46 15.49 9.30
C THR A 164 6.11 15.54 8.58
N CYS A 165 5.12 16.25 9.14
CA CYS A 165 3.80 16.46 8.53
C CYS A 165 3.79 17.38 7.30
N LEU A 166 4.95 17.95 6.92
CA LEU A 166 5.10 18.75 5.70
C LEU A 166 5.65 17.93 4.52
N SER A 167 6.17 16.73 4.76
CA SER A 167 6.64 15.83 3.71
C SER A 167 5.48 15.02 3.13
N SER A 168 5.19 15.23 1.84
CA SER A 168 4.16 14.46 1.13
C SER A 168 4.44 12.94 1.18
N ASP A 169 5.73 12.56 1.12
CA ASP A 169 6.18 11.17 1.08
C ASP A 169 5.93 10.49 2.43
N ILE A 170 6.31 11.14 3.54
CA ILE A 170 6.08 10.62 4.90
C ILE A 170 4.57 10.47 5.14
N ILE A 171 3.77 11.48 4.78
CA ILE A 171 2.31 11.40 4.95
C ILE A 171 1.74 10.23 4.14
N ALA A 172 2.16 10.06 2.89
CA ALA A 172 1.67 8.98 2.02
C ALA A 172 2.08 7.59 2.54
N HIS A 173 3.31 7.46 3.02
CA HIS A 173 3.85 6.24 3.62
C HIS A 173 3.02 5.85 4.86
N GLU A 174 2.87 6.75 5.83
CA GLU A 174 2.15 6.45 7.08
C GLU A 174 0.65 6.21 6.90
N VAL A 175 0.00 6.95 6.01
CA VAL A 175 -1.41 6.71 5.67
C VAL A 175 -1.57 5.34 5.01
N THR A 176 -0.56 4.87 4.26
CA THR A 176 -0.58 3.52 3.68
C THR A 176 -0.55 2.45 4.77
N HIS A 177 0.25 2.59 5.83
CA HIS A 177 0.19 1.65 6.97
C HIS A 177 -1.20 1.58 7.59
N ALA A 178 -1.88 2.73 7.75
CA ALA A 178 -3.25 2.77 8.24
C ALA A 178 -4.22 2.00 7.32
N ILE A 179 -4.11 2.20 6.01
CA ILE A 179 -4.92 1.51 4.99
C ILE A 179 -4.64 0.00 5.00
N VAL A 180 -3.38 -0.40 5.04
CA VAL A 180 -2.98 -1.81 5.09
C VAL A 180 -3.52 -2.48 6.35
N HIS A 181 -3.35 -1.88 7.53
CA HIS A 181 -3.92 -2.39 8.78
C HIS A 181 -5.45 -2.55 8.72
N ARG A 182 -6.14 -1.65 8.00
CA ARG A 182 -7.59 -1.76 7.76
C ARG A 182 -7.93 -2.94 6.86
N LEU A 183 -7.17 -3.17 5.79
CA LEU A 183 -7.46 -4.16 4.76
C LEU A 183 -6.87 -5.56 5.05
N ARG A 184 -5.80 -5.65 5.83
CA ARG A 184 -5.08 -6.86 6.25
C ARG A 184 -4.61 -6.69 7.70
N PRO A 185 -5.49 -6.90 8.70
CA PRO A 185 -5.12 -6.69 10.11
C PRO A 185 -3.95 -7.56 10.57
N TYR A 186 -3.83 -8.77 10.03
CA TYR A 186 -2.84 -9.75 10.47
C TYR A 186 -1.49 -9.60 9.81
N PHE A 187 -1.30 -8.63 8.91
CA PHE A 187 0.05 -8.27 8.45
C PHE A 187 0.81 -7.42 9.48
N ALA A 188 0.18 -7.13 10.64
CA ALA A 188 0.87 -6.63 11.83
C ALA A 188 1.44 -7.76 12.71
N GLU A 189 1.21 -9.03 12.38
CA GLU A 189 1.78 -10.19 13.07
C GLU A 189 3.01 -10.67 12.28
N ALA A 190 4.21 -10.56 12.87
CA ALA A 190 5.45 -10.98 12.23
C ALA A 190 5.55 -12.52 12.22
N THR A 191 5.12 -13.16 11.14
CA THR A 191 5.16 -14.63 11.00
C THR A 191 6.29 -15.13 10.10
N ASN A 192 6.90 -14.24 9.32
CA ASN A 192 8.07 -14.49 8.49
C ASN A 192 8.81 -13.16 8.19
N ARG A 193 9.98 -13.23 7.54
CA ARG A 193 10.83 -12.07 7.20
C ARG A 193 10.20 -11.09 6.18
N ASP A 194 9.27 -11.57 5.36
CA ASP A 194 8.64 -10.80 4.28
C ASP A 194 7.43 -9.97 4.74
N VAL A 195 6.72 -10.35 5.81
CA VAL A 195 5.47 -9.65 6.22
C VAL A 195 5.70 -8.15 6.41
N PHE A 196 6.71 -7.78 7.19
CA PHE A 196 7.06 -6.38 7.41
C PHE A 196 7.81 -5.78 6.24
N GLY A 197 8.69 -6.54 5.57
CA GLY A 197 9.36 -6.05 4.37
C GLY A 197 8.39 -5.65 3.25
N TRP A 198 7.30 -6.40 3.07
CA TRP A 198 6.23 -6.08 2.15
C TRP A 198 5.44 -4.85 2.59
N HIS A 199 5.16 -4.72 3.89
CA HIS A 199 4.50 -3.53 4.45
C HIS A 199 5.26 -2.25 4.12
N GLU A 200 6.56 -2.23 4.38
CA GLU A 200 7.46 -1.11 4.07
C GLU A 200 7.54 -0.86 2.57
N ALA A 201 7.77 -1.92 1.77
CA ALA A 201 7.84 -1.81 0.32
C ALA A 201 6.56 -1.21 -0.26
N PHE A 202 5.40 -1.62 0.23
CA PHE A 202 4.13 -1.13 -0.27
C PHE A 202 3.91 0.35 0.08
N ALA A 203 4.23 0.75 1.30
CA ALA A 203 4.16 2.15 1.72
C ALA A 203 5.12 3.05 0.91
N ASP A 204 6.35 2.59 0.66
CA ASP A 204 7.33 3.26 -0.19
C ASP A 204 6.88 3.36 -1.65
N LEU A 205 6.28 2.31 -2.22
CA LEU A 205 5.75 2.34 -3.59
C LEU A 205 4.61 3.36 -3.73
N ILE A 206 3.71 3.45 -2.75
CA ILE A 206 2.66 4.47 -2.75
C ILE A 206 3.28 5.86 -2.71
N ALA A 207 4.23 6.10 -1.80
CA ALA A 207 4.89 7.40 -1.64
C ALA A 207 5.66 7.81 -2.92
N LEU A 208 6.50 6.95 -3.47
CA LEU A 208 7.31 7.26 -4.65
C LEU A 208 6.48 7.42 -5.92
N PHE A 209 5.50 6.54 -6.17
CA PHE A 209 4.63 6.70 -7.33
C PHE A 209 3.65 7.88 -7.18
N GLN A 210 3.47 8.42 -5.97
CA GLN A 210 2.75 9.69 -5.78
C GLN A 210 3.40 10.82 -6.59
N HIS A 211 4.74 10.85 -6.68
CA HIS A 211 5.52 11.83 -7.44
C HIS A 211 5.07 11.93 -8.90
N PHE A 212 4.69 10.78 -9.47
CA PHE A 212 4.29 10.68 -10.87
C PHE A 212 2.84 11.10 -11.14
N ALA A 213 2.02 11.36 -10.12
CA ALA A 213 0.71 11.97 -10.36
C ALA A 213 0.76 13.48 -10.55
N TYR A 214 1.92 14.07 -10.27
CA TYR A 214 2.12 15.51 -10.31
C TYR A 214 2.79 15.88 -11.62
N ARG A 215 1.99 16.14 -12.64
CA ARG A 215 2.48 16.37 -14.01
C ARG A 215 3.59 17.42 -14.08
N GLU A 216 3.46 18.51 -13.35
CA GLU A 216 4.44 19.60 -13.37
C GLU A 216 5.82 19.15 -12.84
N VAL A 217 5.83 18.34 -11.79
CA VAL A 217 7.05 17.76 -11.20
C VAL A 217 7.74 16.83 -12.20
N VAL A 218 6.97 15.95 -12.84
CA VAL A 218 7.50 15.00 -13.84
C VAL A 218 8.01 15.74 -15.08
N LEU A 219 7.30 16.78 -15.52
CA LEU A 219 7.69 17.61 -16.66
C LEU A 219 9.02 18.30 -16.42
N GLU A 220 9.19 18.91 -15.24
CA GLU A 220 10.42 19.58 -14.85
C GLU A 220 11.60 18.59 -14.74
N ALA A 221 11.37 17.43 -14.12
CA ALA A 221 12.37 16.37 -14.05
C ALA A 221 12.84 15.94 -15.45
N ILE A 222 11.91 15.65 -16.38
CA ILE A 222 12.24 15.25 -17.75
C ILE A 222 12.95 16.37 -18.52
N ALA A 223 12.54 17.62 -18.35
CA ALA A 223 13.18 18.77 -18.99
C ALA A 223 14.63 18.94 -18.51
N SER A 224 14.85 18.83 -17.19
CA SER A 224 16.17 19.02 -16.56
C SER A 224 17.16 17.89 -16.88
N THR A 225 16.68 16.69 -17.21
CA THR A 225 17.53 15.52 -17.49
C THR A 225 17.65 15.19 -18.99
N SER A 226 17.23 16.11 -19.86
CA SER A 226 17.17 15.90 -21.31
C SER A 226 16.49 14.57 -21.67
N GLY A 227 15.36 14.25 -21.04
CA GLY A 227 14.55 13.05 -21.33
C GLY A 227 14.97 11.76 -20.61
N SER A 228 16.12 11.76 -19.93
CA SER A 228 16.62 10.58 -19.18
C SER A 228 16.08 10.58 -17.76
N LEU A 229 14.99 9.86 -17.51
CA LEU A 229 14.39 9.78 -16.18
C LEU A 229 15.36 9.24 -15.12
N GLU A 230 16.24 8.30 -15.46
CA GLU A 230 17.24 7.71 -14.57
C GLU A 230 18.17 8.72 -13.90
N LYS A 231 18.40 9.87 -14.56
CA LYS A 231 19.23 10.95 -14.02
C LYS A 231 18.46 11.85 -13.04
N GLY A 232 17.14 11.70 -12.95
CA GLY A 232 16.24 12.52 -12.14
C GLY A 232 16.04 11.98 -10.73
N ARG A 233 17.08 12.08 -9.89
CA ARG A 233 17.07 11.56 -8.50
C ARG A 233 15.85 11.96 -7.67
N ALA A 234 15.39 13.19 -7.81
CA ALA A 234 14.25 13.72 -7.05
C ALA A 234 12.94 12.91 -7.23
N LEU A 235 12.79 12.16 -8.34
CA LEU A 235 11.61 11.31 -8.54
C LEU A 235 11.71 9.95 -7.82
N PHE A 236 12.91 9.54 -7.41
CA PHE A 236 13.19 8.20 -6.86
C PHE A 236 13.65 8.22 -5.41
N ASP A 237 13.95 9.39 -4.87
CA ASP A 237 14.36 9.59 -3.48
C ASP A 237 13.15 9.90 -2.59
N LEU A 238 13.10 9.25 -1.41
CA LEU A 238 12.01 9.39 -0.43
C LEU A 238 12.46 10.26 0.74
N ALA A 239 11.66 11.27 1.09
CA ALA A 239 11.84 12.14 2.26
C ALA A 239 13.27 12.74 2.34
N SER A 240 13.70 13.40 1.26
CA SER A 240 15.06 13.94 1.12
C SER A 240 15.45 14.92 2.22
N GLU A 241 14.58 15.89 2.56
CA GLU A 241 14.83 16.84 3.64
C GLU A 241 14.98 16.15 5.00
N PHE A 242 14.17 15.12 5.28
CA PHE A 242 14.26 14.37 6.53
C PHE A 242 15.61 13.66 6.66
N GLY A 243 16.03 12.92 5.62
CA GLY A 243 17.32 12.24 5.64
C GLY A 243 18.50 13.22 5.76
N GLN A 244 18.48 14.35 5.05
CA GLN A 244 19.56 15.34 5.12
C GLN A 244 19.63 16.05 6.47
N SER A 245 18.49 16.50 7.00
CA SER A 245 18.44 17.31 8.23
C SER A 245 18.74 16.54 9.52
N THR A 246 18.75 15.20 9.45
CA THR A 246 19.09 14.32 10.58
C THR A 246 20.59 14.02 10.68
N GLY A 247 21.41 14.54 9.75
CA GLY A 247 22.87 14.31 9.70
C GLY A 247 23.29 13.07 8.92
N ARG A 248 22.39 12.48 8.10
CA ARG A 248 22.73 11.36 7.21
C ARG A 248 23.30 11.81 5.87
N GLY A 249 23.12 13.09 5.50
CA GLY A 249 23.61 13.67 4.25
C GLY A 249 22.95 13.16 2.96
N ALA A 250 21.93 12.30 3.03
CA ALA A 250 21.23 11.72 1.88
C ALA A 250 19.73 11.54 2.18
N ALA A 251 18.93 11.20 1.16
CA ALA A 251 17.52 10.86 1.35
C ALA A 251 17.33 9.65 2.27
N LEU A 252 16.14 9.51 2.87
CA LEU A 252 15.85 8.42 3.80
C LEU A 252 16.01 7.06 3.10
N ARG A 253 15.43 6.94 1.90
CA ARG A 253 15.54 5.78 1.01
C ARG A 253 15.54 6.24 -0.45
N SER A 254 16.06 5.41 -1.34
CA SER A 254 16.06 5.66 -2.78
C SER A 254 15.68 4.38 -3.51
N ALA A 255 14.71 4.46 -4.42
CA ALA A 255 14.31 3.31 -5.24
C ALA A 255 15.42 2.89 -6.22
N ILE A 256 16.19 3.86 -6.72
CA ILE A 256 17.29 3.63 -7.65
C ILE A 256 18.44 4.53 -7.24
N ASN A 257 19.59 3.93 -6.99
CA ASN A 257 20.83 4.67 -6.80
C ASN A 257 21.64 4.68 -8.11
N PRO A 258 21.70 5.81 -8.85
CA PRO A 258 22.44 5.87 -10.10
C PRO A 258 23.96 5.81 -9.92
N ASP A 259 24.48 5.98 -8.68
CA ASP A 259 25.92 5.86 -8.40
C ASP A 259 26.36 4.39 -8.28
N ILE A 260 25.41 3.47 -8.10
CA ILE A 260 25.69 2.04 -8.00
C ILE A 260 25.37 1.39 -9.35
N PRO A 261 26.31 0.67 -9.99
CA PRO A 261 26.05 -0.01 -11.24
C PRO A 261 24.82 -0.92 -11.14
N ALA A 262 23.93 -0.86 -12.14
CA ALA A 262 22.69 -1.63 -12.14
C ALA A 262 22.92 -3.15 -11.94
N GLY A 263 24.02 -3.70 -12.46
CA GLY A 263 24.38 -5.11 -12.24
C GLY A 263 24.67 -5.48 -10.78
N GLN A 264 25.10 -4.53 -9.95
CA GLN A 264 25.28 -4.76 -8.51
C GLN A 264 23.95 -4.65 -7.74
N LEU A 265 23.05 -3.77 -8.18
CA LEU A 265 21.70 -3.64 -7.60
C LEU A 265 20.79 -4.82 -7.99
N ARG A 266 20.97 -5.37 -9.20
CA ARG A 266 20.24 -6.50 -9.78
C ARG A 266 20.94 -7.82 -9.45
N SER A 267 21.17 -8.08 -8.16
CA SER A 267 21.77 -9.32 -7.66
C SER A 267 20.84 -10.02 -6.66
N PRO A 268 20.69 -11.36 -6.75
CA PRO A 268 19.96 -12.17 -5.77
C PRO A 268 20.52 -12.07 -4.34
N ASP A 269 21.85 -11.99 -4.19
CA ASP A 269 22.53 -12.08 -2.89
C ASP A 269 22.03 -11.02 -1.90
N ARG A 270 21.66 -9.83 -2.39
CA ARG A 270 21.16 -8.77 -1.52
C ARG A 270 19.83 -9.15 -0.86
N PHE A 271 18.94 -9.78 -1.61
CA PHE A 271 17.64 -10.18 -1.08
C PHE A 271 17.77 -11.35 -0.11
N ASP A 272 18.63 -12.32 -0.42
CA ASP A 272 18.83 -13.50 0.43
C ASP A 272 19.44 -13.14 1.79
N ASN A 273 20.30 -12.12 1.83
CA ASN A 273 20.96 -11.66 3.06
C ASN A 273 20.18 -10.57 3.82
N ALA A 274 19.17 -9.95 3.21
CA ALA A 274 18.40 -8.89 3.86
C ALA A 274 17.46 -9.46 4.94
N THR A 275 17.79 -9.17 6.19
CA THR A 275 17.02 -9.55 7.39
C THR A 275 16.15 -8.41 7.91
N GLU A 276 16.60 -7.17 7.71
CA GLU A 276 15.92 -5.97 8.16
C GLU A 276 14.74 -5.62 7.21
N PRO A 277 13.52 -5.37 7.74
CA PRO A 277 12.35 -5.11 6.91
C PRO A 277 12.49 -3.98 5.90
N HIS A 278 13.06 -2.83 6.27
CA HIS A 278 13.20 -1.70 5.34
C HIS A 278 14.18 -2.03 4.20
N GLU A 279 15.32 -2.66 4.48
CA GLU A 279 16.28 -3.11 3.46
C GLU A 279 15.63 -4.10 2.51
N ARG A 280 14.99 -5.13 3.04
CA ARG A 280 14.32 -6.17 2.24
C ARG A 280 13.22 -5.57 1.37
N GLY A 281 12.43 -4.65 1.93
CA GLY A 281 11.40 -3.91 1.22
C GLY A 281 11.97 -3.03 0.10
N ALA A 282 13.07 -2.32 0.35
CA ALA A 282 13.72 -1.46 -0.63
C ALA A 282 14.22 -2.25 -1.87
N ILE A 283 14.62 -3.51 -1.71
CA ILE A 283 15.01 -4.37 -2.83
C ILE A 283 13.80 -4.66 -3.75
N PHE A 284 12.63 -4.92 -3.18
CA PHE A 284 11.40 -5.09 -3.94
C PHE A 284 11.00 -3.79 -4.65
N VAL A 285 11.04 -2.65 -3.94
CA VAL A 285 10.79 -1.32 -4.51
C VAL A 285 11.70 -1.08 -5.73
N GLY A 286 12.99 -1.36 -5.60
CA GLY A 286 13.97 -1.23 -6.68
C GLY A 286 13.64 -2.10 -7.89
N ALA A 287 13.13 -3.33 -7.70
CA ALA A 287 12.68 -4.18 -8.82
C ALA A 287 11.47 -3.59 -9.55
N VAL A 288 10.49 -3.03 -8.82
CA VAL A 288 9.34 -2.38 -9.45
C VAL A 288 9.79 -1.17 -10.27
N PHE A 289 10.75 -0.40 -9.75
CA PHE A 289 11.29 0.76 -10.46
C PHE A 289 12.19 0.37 -11.66
N ASP A 290 12.93 -0.74 -11.58
CA ASP A 290 13.63 -1.33 -12.75
C ASP A 290 12.63 -1.63 -13.87
N ALA A 291 11.52 -2.30 -13.55
CA ALA A 291 10.47 -2.63 -14.52
C ALA A 291 9.78 -1.38 -15.08
N PHE A 292 9.54 -0.38 -14.22
CA PHE A 292 9.00 0.92 -14.62
C PHE A 292 9.90 1.61 -15.64
N LEU A 293 11.21 1.70 -15.37
CA LEU A 293 12.17 2.35 -16.26
C LEU A 293 12.30 1.61 -17.59
N ASP A 294 12.47 0.28 -17.55
CA ASP A 294 12.60 -0.55 -18.76
C ASP A 294 11.36 -0.35 -19.65
N ARG A 295 10.15 -0.32 -19.06
CA ARG A 295 8.91 -0.03 -19.80
C ARG A 295 8.83 1.40 -20.29
N TYR A 296 9.19 2.39 -19.47
CA TYR A 296 9.17 3.79 -19.84
C TYR A 296 10.06 4.04 -21.05
N GLN A 297 11.29 3.52 -21.04
CA GLN A 297 12.22 3.63 -22.17
C GLN A 297 11.61 3.05 -23.45
N ALA A 298 10.99 1.87 -23.36
CA ALA A 298 10.29 1.27 -24.49
C ALA A 298 9.08 2.09 -24.96
N ALA A 299 8.34 2.71 -24.03
CA ALA A 299 7.15 3.50 -24.32
C ALA A 299 7.45 4.82 -25.05
N VAL A 300 8.63 5.42 -24.81
CA VAL A 300 9.02 6.69 -25.45
C VAL A 300 9.95 6.51 -26.64
N ALA A 301 10.39 5.29 -26.93
CA ALA A 301 11.39 5.01 -27.96
C ALA A 301 10.96 5.50 -29.37
N ASP A 302 9.68 5.46 -29.69
CA ASP A 302 9.15 6.02 -30.94
C ASP A 302 9.24 7.54 -30.97
N LEU A 303 8.90 8.23 -29.88
CA LEU A 303 9.03 9.68 -29.71
C LEU A 303 10.48 10.12 -29.90
N LEU A 304 11.42 9.39 -29.27
CA LEU A 304 12.84 9.66 -29.40
C LEU A 304 13.30 9.48 -30.84
N ARG A 305 12.92 8.38 -31.52
CA ARG A 305 13.25 8.19 -32.93
C ARG A 305 12.66 9.28 -33.83
N ILE A 306 11.43 9.72 -33.59
CA ILE A 306 10.80 10.82 -34.35
C ILE A 306 11.61 12.12 -34.14
N ALA A 307 11.99 12.43 -32.90
CA ALA A 307 12.72 13.64 -32.56
C ALA A 307 14.16 13.67 -33.06
N THR A 308 14.76 12.52 -33.36
CA THR A 308 16.19 12.39 -33.69
C THR A 308 16.43 11.85 -35.09
N ASN A 309 15.44 11.91 -35.99
CA ASN A 309 15.52 11.38 -37.36
C ASN A 309 15.93 9.89 -37.41
N GLY A 310 15.42 9.10 -36.47
CA GLY A 310 15.57 7.64 -36.44
C GLY A 310 16.74 7.11 -35.61
N THR A 311 17.65 7.96 -35.12
CA THR A 311 18.84 7.50 -34.37
C THR A 311 18.51 7.00 -32.96
N GLY A 312 17.43 7.48 -32.35
CA GLY A 312 17.11 7.29 -30.93
C GLY A 312 18.03 8.03 -29.95
N VAL A 313 19.04 8.76 -30.44
CA VAL A 313 20.00 9.50 -29.61
C VAL A 313 19.65 10.98 -29.63
N LEU A 314 19.26 11.50 -28.47
CA LEU A 314 18.88 12.91 -28.31
C LEU A 314 20.08 13.83 -28.53
N PRO A 315 19.92 14.94 -29.27
CA PRO A 315 20.98 15.93 -29.42
C PRO A 315 21.27 16.62 -28.08
N GLU A 316 22.48 17.17 -27.95
CA GLU A 316 22.82 18.01 -26.80
C GLU A 316 21.89 19.24 -26.73
N GLY A 317 21.57 19.66 -25.50
CA GLY A 317 20.75 20.83 -25.22
C GLY A 317 19.33 20.51 -24.74
N ALA A 318 18.48 21.54 -24.75
CA ALA A 318 17.11 21.46 -24.29
C ALA A 318 16.22 20.72 -25.30
N LEU A 319 15.36 19.84 -24.79
CA LEU A 319 14.35 19.18 -25.62
C LEU A 319 13.21 20.14 -25.98
N HIS A 320 12.60 19.91 -27.14
CA HIS A 320 11.40 20.66 -27.53
C HIS A 320 10.29 20.47 -26.48
N PRO A 321 9.59 21.54 -26.04
CA PRO A 321 8.57 21.45 -24.99
C PRO A 321 7.48 20.41 -25.26
N ASP A 322 7.06 20.25 -26.51
CA ASP A 322 6.07 19.22 -26.88
C ASP A 322 6.60 17.79 -26.72
N LEU A 323 7.89 17.56 -27.00
CA LEU A 323 8.52 16.26 -26.76
C LEU A 323 8.54 15.97 -25.26
N VAL A 324 9.00 16.94 -24.45
CA VAL A 324 8.96 16.84 -22.98
C VAL A 324 7.54 16.53 -22.50
N ALA A 325 6.53 17.25 -23.00
CA ALA A 325 5.14 17.06 -22.60
C ALA A 325 4.58 15.67 -22.96
N ARG A 326 4.98 15.08 -24.09
CA ARG A 326 4.58 13.73 -24.51
C ARG A 326 5.29 12.65 -23.69
N VAL A 327 6.62 12.76 -23.55
CA VAL A 327 7.44 11.88 -22.71
C VAL A 327 6.93 11.89 -21.25
N THR A 328 6.54 13.06 -20.75
CA THR A 328 5.89 13.22 -19.44
C THR A 328 4.60 12.41 -19.35
N THR A 329 3.73 12.50 -20.35
CA THR A 329 2.48 11.71 -20.38
C THR A 329 2.75 10.21 -20.33
N ASP A 330 3.75 9.73 -21.06
CA ASP A 330 4.15 8.32 -21.04
C ASP A 330 4.73 7.87 -19.70
N ALA A 331 5.56 8.71 -19.05
CA ALA A 331 6.08 8.45 -17.71
C ALA A 331 4.95 8.32 -16.68
N ILE A 332 4.03 9.29 -16.65
CA ILE A 332 2.87 9.30 -15.72
C ILE A 332 1.99 8.08 -15.94
N ARG A 333 1.65 7.78 -17.20
CA ARG A 333 0.82 6.62 -17.55
C ARG A 333 1.48 5.30 -17.16
N THR A 334 2.79 5.17 -17.36
CA THR A 334 3.53 3.96 -17.01
C THR A 334 3.59 3.77 -15.50
N ALA A 335 3.85 4.85 -14.75
CA ALA A 335 3.85 4.83 -13.28
C ALA A 335 2.47 4.46 -12.72
N ASP A 336 1.40 5.09 -13.23
CA ASP A 336 0.02 4.80 -12.83
C ASP A 336 -0.34 3.32 -13.09
N ARG A 337 0.08 2.76 -14.24
CA ARG A 337 -0.12 1.35 -14.59
C ARG A 337 0.57 0.38 -13.63
N TYR A 338 1.83 0.64 -13.25
CA TYR A 338 2.55 -0.23 -12.30
C TYR A 338 1.97 -0.12 -10.89
N LEU A 339 1.70 1.09 -10.41
CA LEU A 339 1.05 1.28 -9.12
C LEU A 339 -0.31 0.60 -9.06
N ALA A 340 -1.11 0.72 -10.12
CA ALA A 340 -2.41 0.05 -10.23
C ALA A 340 -2.30 -1.48 -10.13
N MET A 341 -1.29 -2.09 -10.78
CA MET A 341 -1.05 -3.54 -10.69
C MET A 341 -0.74 -3.97 -9.26
N VAL A 342 0.16 -3.25 -8.59
CA VAL A 342 0.57 -3.55 -7.20
C VAL A 342 -0.59 -3.36 -6.22
N VAL A 343 -1.32 -2.25 -6.31
CA VAL A 343 -2.46 -1.97 -5.40
C VAL A 343 -3.63 -2.92 -5.65
N ARG A 344 -3.93 -3.26 -6.90
CA ARG A 344 -5.00 -4.21 -7.24
C ARG A 344 -4.70 -5.62 -6.73
N ALA A 345 -3.44 -6.04 -6.79
CA ALA A 345 -2.99 -7.34 -6.28
C ALA A 345 -3.31 -7.52 -4.79
N PHE A 346 -3.51 -6.43 -4.05
CA PHE A 346 -3.83 -6.47 -2.64
C PHE A 346 -5.09 -7.27 -2.31
N ASP A 347 -6.10 -7.33 -3.19
CA ASP A 347 -7.27 -8.19 -2.97
C ASP A 347 -6.99 -9.68 -3.28
N TYR A 348 -5.89 -10.00 -3.97
CA TYR A 348 -5.43 -11.35 -4.32
C TYR A 348 -4.29 -11.86 -3.41
N LEU A 349 -4.01 -11.17 -2.31
CA LEU A 349 -3.09 -11.64 -1.28
C LEU A 349 -3.80 -12.56 -0.27
N PRO A 350 -3.08 -13.53 0.32
CA PRO A 350 -3.59 -14.25 1.49
C PRO A 350 -3.89 -13.27 2.64
N PRO A 351 -4.77 -13.64 3.58
CA PRO A 351 -5.14 -12.75 4.68
C PRO A 351 -4.11 -12.73 5.83
N VAL A 352 -3.15 -13.66 5.83
CA VAL A 352 -2.10 -13.87 6.84
C VAL A 352 -0.79 -14.25 6.15
N ASP A 353 0.35 -14.04 6.82
CA ASP A 353 1.65 -14.64 6.45
C ASP A 353 2.04 -14.48 4.96
N VAL A 354 1.93 -13.25 4.48
CA VAL A 354 2.30 -12.90 3.11
C VAL A 354 3.80 -13.04 2.89
N THR A 355 4.19 -13.51 1.71
CA THR A 355 5.57 -13.49 1.21
C THR A 355 5.66 -12.63 -0.05
N PHE A 356 6.86 -12.20 -0.43
CA PHE A 356 7.05 -11.51 -1.71
C PHE A 356 6.68 -12.41 -2.90
N GLY A 357 6.84 -13.73 -2.77
CA GLY A 357 6.33 -14.71 -3.72
C GLY A 357 4.81 -14.62 -3.90
N ASP A 358 4.05 -14.53 -2.81
CA ASP A 358 2.59 -14.36 -2.86
C ASP A 358 2.21 -13.05 -3.56
N VAL A 359 2.98 -11.97 -3.33
CA VAL A 359 2.77 -10.68 -3.99
C VAL A 359 2.93 -10.80 -5.51
N ILE A 360 3.95 -11.51 -5.98
CA ILE A 360 4.16 -11.77 -7.42
C ILE A 360 2.95 -12.50 -8.01
N ARG A 361 2.53 -13.59 -7.37
CA ARG A 361 1.39 -14.39 -7.84
C ARG A 361 0.10 -13.57 -7.83
N ALA A 362 -0.12 -12.74 -6.81
CA ALA A 362 -1.26 -11.84 -6.72
C ALA A 362 -1.27 -10.78 -7.82
N ILE A 363 -0.11 -10.18 -8.13
CA ILE A 363 0.03 -9.24 -9.24
C ILE A 363 -0.25 -9.93 -10.57
N ALA A 364 0.38 -11.08 -10.82
CA ALA A 364 0.21 -11.82 -12.05
C ALA A 364 -1.26 -12.24 -12.27
N THR A 365 -1.90 -12.81 -11.23
CA THR A 365 -3.29 -13.25 -11.29
C THR A 365 -4.26 -12.10 -11.53
N SER A 366 -4.15 -11.03 -10.73
CA SER A 366 -5.07 -9.91 -10.79
C SER A 366 -4.93 -9.08 -12.07
N ASP A 367 -3.73 -9.00 -12.64
CA ASP A 367 -3.50 -8.34 -13.92
C ASP A 367 -3.92 -9.21 -15.10
N HIS A 368 -3.64 -10.51 -15.08
CA HIS A 368 -4.07 -11.44 -16.12
C HIS A 368 -5.60 -11.47 -16.27
N ALA A 369 -6.34 -11.37 -15.16
CA ALA A 369 -7.80 -11.31 -15.17
C ALA A 369 -8.37 -10.11 -15.96
N LEU A 370 -7.64 -9.00 -16.06
CA LEU A 370 -8.08 -7.77 -16.73
C LEU A 370 -7.35 -7.50 -18.06
N TYR A 371 -6.12 -7.97 -18.19
CA TYR A 371 -5.19 -7.79 -19.31
C TYR A 371 -4.51 -9.13 -19.64
N PRO A 372 -5.25 -10.09 -20.21
CA PRO A 372 -4.73 -11.44 -20.44
C PRO A 372 -3.57 -11.47 -21.44
N THR A 373 -3.59 -10.59 -22.45
CA THR A 373 -2.57 -10.56 -23.53
C THR A 373 -1.27 -9.85 -23.11
N ASP A 374 -1.30 -9.01 -22.07
CA ASP A 374 -0.18 -8.16 -21.65
C ASP A 374 0.55 -7.48 -22.83
N THR A 375 -0.21 -6.83 -23.72
CA THR A 375 0.31 -6.21 -24.95
C THR A 375 1.46 -5.21 -24.69
N LEU A 376 1.50 -4.62 -23.50
CA LEU A 376 2.52 -3.66 -23.08
C LEU A 376 3.71 -4.29 -22.34
N GLN A 377 3.69 -5.62 -22.12
CA GLN A 377 4.69 -6.39 -21.36
C GLN A 377 4.93 -5.86 -19.94
N LEU A 378 3.91 -5.29 -19.30
CA LEU A 378 4.04 -4.74 -17.95
C LEU A 378 4.29 -5.85 -16.93
N ARG A 379 3.53 -6.94 -17.03
CA ARG A 379 3.63 -8.08 -16.12
C ARG A 379 4.93 -8.83 -16.37
N GLY A 380 5.25 -9.11 -17.64
CA GLY A 380 6.52 -9.76 -18.01
C GLY A 380 7.76 -9.00 -17.52
N ASN A 381 7.81 -7.68 -17.74
CA ASN A 381 8.94 -6.85 -17.28
C ASN A 381 9.07 -6.84 -15.76
N LEU A 382 7.95 -6.77 -15.03
CA LEU A 382 7.96 -6.81 -13.57
C LEU A 382 8.51 -8.11 -13.01
N ILE A 383 8.03 -9.24 -13.53
CA ILE A 383 8.46 -10.58 -13.10
C ILE A 383 9.96 -10.77 -13.36
N GLU A 384 10.46 -10.34 -14.52
CA GLU A 384 11.88 -10.44 -14.84
C GLU A 384 12.73 -9.52 -13.95
N ALA A 385 12.28 -8.30 -13.66
CA ALA A 385 12.99 -7.38 -12.76
C ALA A 385 13.10 -7.95 -11.33
N LEU A 386 12.03 -8.56 -10.83
CA LEU A 386 12.00 -9.23 -9.53
C LEU A 386 12.93 -10.45 -9.50
N ARG A 387 12.88 -11.30 -10.54
CA ARG A 387 13.76 -12.47 -10.69
C ARG A 387 15.24 -12.08 -10.66
N ARG A 388 15.62 -10.99 -11.34
CA ARG A 388 17.01 -10.48 -11.34
C ARG A 388 17.51 -10.08 -9.95
N ARG A 389 16.61 -9.77 -9.03
CA ARG A 389 16.92 -9.44 -7.62
C ARG A 389 16.70 -10.62 -6.66
N GLY A 390 16.54 -11.85 -7.17
CA GLY A 390 16.32 -13.04 -6.35
C GLY A 390 14.90 -13.18 -5.80
N ILE A 391 13.95 -12.35 -6.24
CA ILE A 391 12.58 -12.36 -5.73
C ILE A 391 11.71 -13.17 -6.68
N TYR A 392 11.32 -14.36 -6.27
CA TYR A 392 10.44 -15.25 -7.04
C TYR A 392 9.56 -16.09 -6.11
N PRO A 393 8.36 -16.52 -6.56
CA PRO A 393 7.51 -17.37 -5.76
C PRO A 393 8.08 -18.77 -5.61
N GLU A 394 7.85 -19.36 -4.45
CA GLU A 394 8.04 -20.79 -4.26
C GLU A 394 6.92 -21.57 -4.95
N ARG A 395 7.19 -22.85 -5.27
CA ARG A 395 6.18 -23.83 -5.71
C ARG A 395 5.42 -23.38 -6.96
N VAL A 396 6.16 -22.85 -7.93
CA VAL A 396 5.72 -22.68 -9.32
C VAL A 396 6.71 -23.41 -10.21
N ASP A 397 6.21 -24.00 -11.29
CA ASP A 397 7.06 -24.74 -12.24
C ASP A 397 7.88 -23.81 -13.14
N SER A 398 7.39 -22.58 -13.35
CA SER A 398 8.07 -21.55 -14.13
C SER A 398 7.54 -20.16 -13.80
N LEU A 399 8.13 -19.12 -14.41
CA LEU A 399 7.71 -17.73 -14.29
C LEU A 399 6.75 -17.30 -15.42
N THR A 400 6.10 -18.24 -16.11
CA THR A 400 5.04 -17.91 -17.07
C THR A 400 3.77 -17.44 -16.37
N ASP A 401 2.95 -16.64 -17.06
CA ASP A 401 1.67 -16.18 -16.55
C ASP A 401 0.78 -17.31 -16.01
N SER A 402 0.68 -18.41 -16.77
CA SER A 402 -0.11 -19.58 -16.39
C SER A 402 0.39 -20.26 -15.11
N SER A 403 1.71 -20.28 -14.90
CA SER A 403 2.32 -20.89 -13.71
C SER A 403 2.21 -20.00 -12.48
N LEU A 404 2.25 -18.67 -12.67
CA LEU A 404 2.18 -17.68 -11.60
C LEU A 404 0.76 -17.43 -11.10
N CYS A 405 -0.25 -17.58 -11.96
CA CYS A 405 -1.64 -17.40 -11.56
C CYS A 405 -2.01 -18.32 -10.38
N TRP A 406 -2.84 -17.81 -9.47
CA TRP A 406 -3.35 -18.59 -8.35
C TRP A 406 -4.19 -19.77 -8.85
N PRO A 407 -4.18 -20.92 -8.14
CA PRO A 407 -4.98 -22.08 -8.50
C PRO A 407 -6.46 -21.77 -8.64
N GLY A 408 -7.14 -22.53 -9.51
CA GLY A 408 -8.57 -22.43 -9.74
C GLY A 408 -9.41 -22.82 -8.51
N GLY A 409 -10.70 -22.46 -8.50
CA GLY A 409 -11.63 -22.83 -7.42
C GLY A 409 -12.10 -24.29 -7.40
N ASN A 410 -11.58 -25.15 -8.28
CA ASN A 410 -11.89 -26.59 -8.36
C ASN A 410 -13.41 -26.89 -8.36
N GLY A 411 -14.20 -26.08 -9.06
CA GLY A 411 -15.66 -26.24 -9.18
C GLY A 411 -16.46 -25.84 -7.95
N LEU A 412 -15.87 -25.18 -6.95
CA LEU A 412 -16.61 -24.60 -5.82
C LEU A 412 -17.50 -23.45 -6.28
N ASN A 413 -18.74 -23.42 -5.79
CA ASN A 413 -19.62 -22.27 -5.93
C ASN A 413 -20.15 -21.83 -4.54
N LEU A 414 -20.10 -20.52 -4.28
CA LEU A 414 -20.60 -19.91 -3.04
C LEU A 414 -22.12 -20.11 -2.86
N CYS A 415 -22.85 -20.40 -3.93
CA CYS A 415 -24.28 -20.69 -3.92
C CYS A 415 -24.61 -22.16 -3.60
N ASP A 416 -23.63 -23.07 -3.51
CA ASP A 416 -23.90 -24.50 -3.24
C ASP A 416 -24.42 -24.80 -1.80
N GLY A 417 -24.52 -23.77 -0.96
CA GLY A 417 -24.95 -23.90 0.44
C GLY A 417 -26.47 -24.06 0.62
N GLN A 418 -26.88 -24.64 1.75
CA GLN A 418 -28.28 -24.69 2.17
C GLN A 418 -28.48 -23.98 3.53
N PRO A 419 -29.10 -22.79 3.58
CA PRO A 419 -29.53 -21.96 2.44
C PRO A 419 -28.34 -21.32 1.69
N GLU A 420 -28.57 -20.96 0.43
CA GLU A 420 -27.59 -20.32 -0.45
C GLU A 420 -27.12 -18.98 0.12
N VAL A 421 -25.92 -18.54 -0.28
CA VAL A 421 -25.41 -17.21 0.06
C VAL A 421 -26.07 -16.18 -0.88
N PRO A 422 -26.80 -15.15 -0.39
CA PRO A 422 -27.53 -14.19 -1.20
C PRO A 422 -26.59 -13.12 -1.75
N LEU A 423 -25.79 -13.51 -2.75
CA LEU A 423 -24.78 -12.67 -3.38
C LEU A 423 -25.38 -11.45 -4.10
N GLU A 424 -26.63 -11.55 -4.58
CA GLU A 424 -27.36 -10.45 -5.20
C GLU A 424 -27.53 -9.25 -4.25
N THR A 425 -27.71 -9.51 -2.96
CA THR A 425 -27.79 -8.45 -1.93
C THR A 425 -26.46 -7.73 -1.82
N LEU A 426 -25.35 -8.47 -1.83
CA LEU A 426 -24.00 -7.93 -1.75
C LEU A 426 -23.64 -7.10 -3.00
N VAL A 427 -23.95 -7.60 -4.19
CA VAL A 427 -23.69 -6.90 -5.47
C VAL A 427 -24.53 -5.63 -5.58
N MET A 428 -25.81 -5.68 -5.18
CA MET A 428 -26.68 -4.49 -5.17
C MET A 428 -26.14 -3.43 -4.21
N GLU A 429 -25.77 -3.81 -2.99
CA GLU A 429 -25.19 -2.89 -2.00
C GLU A 429 -23.90 -2.25 -2.53
N ALA A 430 -23.01 -3.05 -3.11
CA ALA A 430 -21.76 -2.54 -3.66
C ALA A 430 -21.97 -1.59 -4.84
N SER A 431 -22.94 -1.88 -5.72
CA SER A 431 -23.33 -1.00 -6.83
C SER A 431 -23.86 0.34 -6.32
N MET A 432 -24.76 0.30 -5.33
CA MET A 432 -25.32 1.49 -4.68
C MET A 432 -24.22 2.32 -4.00
N ASN A 433 -23.23 1.68 -3.40
CA ASN A 433 -22.12 2.35 -2.75
C ASN A 433 -21.20 3.11 -3.72
N LEU A 434 -21.25 2.85 -5.04
CA LEU A 434 -20.50 3.60 -6.05
C LEU A 434 -21.19 4.92 -6.44
N ASP A 435 -22.46 5.10 -6.09
CA ASP A 435 -23.18 6.37 -6.29
C ASP A 435 -22.70 7.39 -5.25
N THR A 436 -22.02 8.45 -5.73
CA THR A 436 -21.43 9.48 -4.86
C THR A 436 -22.45 10.42 -4.25
N ASP A 437 -23.63 10.53 -4.86
CA ASP A 437 -24.68 11.48 -4.44
C ASP A 437 -25.70 10.82 -3.51
N ALA A 438 -25.69 9.49 -3.43
CA ALA A 438 -26.62 8.74 -2.61
C ALA A 438 -26.09 8.47 -1.20
N ASN A 439 -26.86 8.91 -0.20
CA ASN A 439 -26.67 8.55 1.21
C ASN A 439 -27.31 7.19 1.50
N TYR A 440 -26.76 6.11 0.95
CA TYR A 440 -27.17 4.78 1.37
C TYR A 440 -26.58 4.45 2.75
N GLY A 441 -27.46 4.17 3.71
CA GLY A 441 -27.08 3.57 4.98
C GLY A 441 -26.56 2.15 4.73
N VAL A 442 -25.41 1.82 5.32
CA VAL A 442 -24.81 0.49 5.21
C VAL A 442 -25.61 -0.46 6.10
N VAL A 443 -26.53 -1.22 5.52
CA VAL A 443 -27.09 -2.38 6.21
C VAL A 443 -26.11 -3.52 5.97
N GLU A 444 -25.28 -3.81 6.97
CA GLU A 444 -24.38 -4.96 6.90
C GLU A 444 -25.21 -6.23 6.61
N PRO A 445 -24.90 -6.98 5.54
CA PRO A 445 -25.73 -8.08 5.10
C PRO A 445 -25.52 -9.31 6.00
N LYS A 446 -26.02 -9.25 7.25
CA LYS A 446 -25.82 -10.26 8.30
C LYS A 446 -26.20 -11.68 7.84
N ALA A 447 -27.17 -11.80 6.93
CA ALA A 447 -27.51 -13.09 6.32
C ALA A 447 -26.33 -13.67 5.53
N VAL A 448 -25.73 -12.88 4.64
CA VAL A 448 -24.57 -13.26 3.81
C VAL A 448 -23.42 -13.76 4.67
N TYR A 449 -23.04 -13.00 5.72
CA TYR A 449 -21.96 -13.41 6.62
C TYR A 449 -22.23 -14.74 7.32
N ARG A 450 -23.46 -14.96 7.80
CA ARG A 450 -23.86 -16.22 8.46
C ARG A 450 -23.82 -17.40 7.49
N GLN A 451 -24.30 -17.22 6.27
CA GLN A 451 -24.32 -18.29 5.27
C GLN A 451 -22.91 -18.58 4.73
N LEU A 452 -22.08 -17.57 4.50
CA LEU A 452 -20.67 -17.75 4.15
C LEU A 452 -19.90 -18.52 5.23
N THR A 453 -20.18 -18.22 6.51
CA THR A 453 -19.56 -18.97 7.61
C THR A 453 -19.93 -20.45 7.57
N LYS A 454 -21.21 -20.77 7.31
CA LYS A 454 -21.66 -22.17 7.16
C LYS A 454 -21.03 -22.84 5.94
N TRP A 455 -21.04 -22.17 4.80
CA TRP A 455 -20.40 -22.63 3.57
C TRP A 455 -18.92 -22.94 3.80
N ALA A 456 -18.20 -22.06 4.51
CA ALA A 456 -16.79 -22.25 4.82
C ALA A 456 -16.52 -23.46 5.72
N HIS A 457 -17.40 -23.77 6.68
CA HIS A 457 -17.26 -25.00 7.48
C HIS A 457 -17.49 -26.26 6.63
N ASN A 458 -18.48 -26.24 5.74
CA ASN A 458 -18.76 -27.38 4.85
C ASN A 458 -17.63 -27.66 3.86
N HIS A 459 -16.86 -26.64 3.50
CA HIS A 459 -15.76 -26.72 2.54
C HIS A 459 -14.38 -26.49 3.17
N ALA A 460 -14.26 -26.56 4.51
CA ALA A 460 -13.09 -26.09 5.25
C ALA A 460 -11.77 -26.64 4.71
N VAL A 461 -11.66 -27.97 4.52
CA VAL A 461 -10.46 -28.59 3.97
C VAL A 461 -10.15 -28.08 2.57
N ARG A 462 -11.15 -28.01 1.68
CA ARG A 462 -10.97 -27.54 0.29
C ARG A 462 -10.49 -26.10 0.20
N ILE A 463 -10.77 -25.29 1.21
CA ILE A 463 -10.29 -23.90 1.32
C ILE A 463 -9.10 -23.76 2.28
N GLY A 464 -8.45 -24.85 2.69
CA GLY A 464 -7.21 -24.82 3.49
C GLY A 464 -7.39 -24.51 4.98
N LEU A 465 -8.54 -24.83 5.57
CA LEU A 465 -8.88 -24.59 6.97
C LEU A 465 -9.22 -25.88 7.70
N GLU A 466 -9.05 -25.89 9.02
CA GLU A 466 -9.41 -27.02 9.88
C GLU A 466 -10.93 -27.03 10.15
N PRO A 467 -11.67 -28.10 9.79
CA PRO A 467 -13.13 -28.14 9.93
C PRO A 467 -13.68 -27.93 11.34
N ASN A 468 -12.95 -28.37 12.37
CA ASN A 468 -13.44 -28.39 13.75
C ASN A 468 -13.07 -27.13 14.56
N HIS A 469 -12.60 -26.08 13.90
CA HIS A 469 -12.23 -24.81 14.52
C HIS A 469 -13.05 -23.64 13.96
N THR A 470 -13.25 -22.61 14.78
CA THR A 470 -14.01 -21.43 14.37
C THR A 470 -13.39 -20.74 13.15
N ILE A 471 -14.18 -20.63 12.07
CA ILE A 471 -13.81 -19.87 10.88
C ILE A 471 -14.49 -18.51 10.92
N ALA A 472 -13.70 -17.44 10.84
CA ALA A 472 -14.17 -16.06 10.80
C ALA A 472 -14.13 -15.49 9.37
N VAL A 473 -15.24 -14.88 8.92
CA VAL A 473 -15.25 -14.03 7.73
C VAL A 473 -14.63 -12.67 8.09
N ALA A 474 -13.34 -12.51 7.80
CA ALA A 474 -12.57 -11.31 8.14
C ALA A 474 -12.91 -10.11 7.26
N SER A 475 -13.26 -10.35 5.99
CA SER A 475 -13.61 -9.32 5.01
C SER A 475 -14.51 -9.90 3.92
N LEU A 476 -15.43 -9.08 3.44
CA LEU A 476 -16.31 -9.39 2.30
C LEU A 476 -16.59 -8.09 1.55
N HIS A 477 -16.40 -8.09 0.23
CA HIS A 477 -16.74 -6.95 -0.61
C HIS A 477 -16.85 -7.36 -2.09
N VAL A 478 -17.43 -6.48 -2.90
CA VAL A 478 -17.39 -6.55 -4.36
C VAL A 478 -16.47 -5.45 -4.86
N ALA A 479 -15.60 -5.78 -5.80
CA ALA A 479 -14.72 -4.86 -6.50
C ALA A 479 -15.17 -4.72 -7.96
N TYR A 480 -15.26 -3.49 -8.47
CA TYR A 480 -15.58 -3.17 -9.86
C TYR A 480 -14.34 -2.62 -10.54
N ARG A 481 -13.64 -3.47 -11.27
CA ARG A 481 -12.42 -3.07 -11.97
C ARG A 481 -12.66 -3.00 -13.46
N GLN A 482 -12.00 -2.06 -14.13
CA GLN A 482 -12.14 -1.90 -15.57
C GLN A 482 -11.13 -2.79 -16.28
N ALA A 483 -11.60 -3.62 -17.22
CA ALA A 483 -10.76 -4.46 -18.05
C ALA A 483 -10.26 -3.71 -19.31
N GLU A 484 -9.42 -4.37 -20.11
CA GLU A 484 -8.88 -3.84 -21.37
C GLU A 484 -9.96 -3.38 -22.37
N ASP A 485 -11.13 -4.03 -22.36
CA ASP A 485 -12.29 -3.69 -23.19
C ASP A 485 -13.14 -2.54 -22.63
N ALA A 486 -12.63 -1.84 -21.61
CA ALA A 486 -13.29 -0.77 -20.88
C ALA A 486 -14.57 -1.19 -20.12
N GLN A 487 -14.91 -2.47 -20.07
CA GLN A 487 -16.07 -2.97 -19.34
C GLN A 487 -15.73 -3.21 -17.85
N PRO A 488 -16.70 -3.00 -16.94
CA PRO A 488 -16.53 -3.38 -15.55
C PRO A 488 -16.48 -4.91 -15.41
N ARG A 489 -15.61 -5.38 -14.52
CA ARG A 489 -15.48 -6.77 -14.07
C ARG A 489 -15.77 -6.79 -12.57
N PRO A 490 -17.01 -7.10 -12.17
CA PRO A 490 -17.35 -7.25 -10.76
C PRO A 490 -16.83 -8.59 -10.23
N GLU A 491 -16.10 -8.53 -9.13
CA GLU A 491 -15.55 -9.70 -8.43
C GLU A 491 -15.92 -9.66 -6.96
N ILE A 492 -16.28 -10.81 -6.40
CA ILE A 492 -16.55 -10.99 -4.98
C ILE A 492 -15.26 -11.47 -4.33
N VAL A 493 -14.82 -10.75 -3.30
CA VAL A 493 -13.62 -11.07 -2.54
C VAL A 493 -14.03 -11.41 -1.12
N VAL A 494 -13.71 -12.64 -0.68
CA VAL A 494 -14.00 -13.14 0.67
C VAL A 494 -12.71 -13.51 1.37
N GLN A 495 -12.52 -13.09 2.61
CA GLN A 495 -11.39 -13.50 3.43
C GLN A 495 -11.87 -14.29 4.63
N PHE A 496 -11.37 -15.52 4.74
CA PHE A 496 -11.55 -16.38 5.90
C PHE A 496 -10.27 -16.43 6.72
N THR A 497 -10.41 -16.37 8.04
CA THR A 497 -9.29 -16.55 8.97
C THR A 497 -9.69 -17.47 10.11
N GLN A 498 -8.71 -18.21 10.63
CA GLN A 498 -8.91 -19.19 11.68
C GLN A 498 -7.70 -19.17 12.60
N ARG A 499 -7.91 -18.85 13.88
CA ARG A 499 -6.88 -18.93 14.93
C ARG A 499 -6.81 -20.37 15.44
N ARG A 500 -5.62 -20.96 15.47
CA ARG A 500 -5.36 -22.35 15.87
C ARG A 500 -4.77 -22.41 17.26
N LYS A 501 -5.63 -22.21 18.26
CA LYS A 501 -5.25 -22.25 19.69
C LYS A 501 -4.68 -23.61 20.12
N ASP A 502 -5.12 -24.68 19.48
CA ASP A 502 -4.59 -26.02 19.67
C ASP A 502 -3.11 -26.11 19.31
N LEU A 503 -2.69 -25.46 18.21
CA LEU A 503 -1.28 -25.36 17.84
C LEU A 503 -0.53 -24.39 18.76
N GLU A 504 -1.14 -23.25 19.12
CA GLU A 504 -0.52 -22.30 20.05
C GLU A 504 -0.18 -22.96 21.41
N GLU A 505 -1.05 -23.85 21.90
CA GLU A 505 -0.82 -24.64 23.11
C GLU A 505 0.32 -25.65 22.97
N ILE A 506 0.44 -26.28 21.79
CA ILE A 506 1.51 -27.23 21.50
C ILE A 506 2.87 -26.52 21.35
N GLU A 507 2.89 -25.37 20.67
CA GLU A 507 4.13 -24.61 20.42
C GLU A 507 4.64 -23.86 21.64
N GLN A 508 3.74 -23.36 22.49
CA GLN A 508 4.05 -22.49 23.63
C GLN A 508 3.32 -22.99 24.90
N PRO A 509 3.59 -24.23 25.36
CA PRO A 509 2.87 -24.85 26.48
C PRO A 509 3.09 -24.11 27.80
N ASP A 510 4.27 -23.51 27.97
CA ASP A 510 4.67 -22.81 29.20
C ASP A 510 4.09 -21.40 29.33
N LEU A 511 3.50 -20.86 28.26
CA LEU A 511 2.89 -19.53 28.26
C LEU A 511 1.38 -19.59 28.53
N PRO A 512 0.83 -18.62 29.28
CA PRO A 512 -0.63 -18.49 29.43
C PRO A 512 -1.28 -18.11 28.09
N ASP A 513 -2.56 -18.48 27.89
CA ASP A 513 -3.31 -18.30 26.62
C ASP A 513 -3.25 -16.86 26.04
N GLU A 514 -3.18 -15.86 26.91
CA GLU A 514 -3.13 -14.44 26.55
C GLU A 514 -1.75 -13.98 26.06
N ALA A 515 -0.68 -14.67 26.47
CA ALA A 515 0.71 -14.35 26.13
C ALA A 515 1.24 -15.15 24.92
N ARG A 516 0.54 -16.20 24.50
CA ARG A 516 0.93 -17.02 23.35
C ARG A 516 0.88 -16.23 22.05
N THR A 517 1.89 -16.41 21.22
CA THR A 517 1.94 -15.87 19.86
C THR A 517 0.82 -16.49 19.01
N PRO A 518 -0.10 -15.70 18.43
CA PRO A 518 -1.21 -16.24 17.64
C PRO A 518 -0.74 -17.01 16.40
N LEU A 519 -1.29 -18.19 16.18
CA LEU A 519 -1.09 -18.96 14.95
C LEU A 519 -2.37 -18.97 14.12
N ARG A 520 -2.28 -18.53 12.87
CA ARG A 520 -3.44 -18.35 11.99
C ARG A 520 -3.29 -19.09 10.68
N ALA A 521 -4.34 -19.81 10.32
CA ALA A 521 -4.63 -20.18 8.95
C ALA A 521 -5.56 -19.13 8.34
N GLY A 522 -5.54 -18.99 7.02
CA GLY A 522 -6.47 -18.10 6.35
C GLY A 522 -6.46 -18.23 4.84
N THR A 523 -7.57 -17.83 4.24
CA THR A 523 -7.81 -18.01 2.81
C THR A 523 -8.56 -16.82 2.22
N THR A 524 -8.06 -16.31 1.11
CA THR A 524 -8.78 -15.35 0.27
C THR A 524 -9.41 -16.10 -0.91
N LEU A 525 -10.71 -15.90 -1.12
CA LEU A 525 -11.43 -16.38 -2.29
C LEU A 525 -11.75 -15.22 -3.22
N ILE A 526 -11.51 -15.44 -4.51
CA ILE A 526 -11.99 -14.58 -5.58
C ILE A 526 -13.07 -15.33 -6.33
N ALA A 527 -14.29 -14.79 -6.36
CA ALA A 527 -15.44 -15.40 -7.01
C ALA A 527 -16.13 -14.44 -7.98
N ARG A 528 -16.76 -15.00 -9.01
CA ARG A 528 -17.65 -14.27 -9.90
C ARG A 528 -18.96 -13.92 -9.19
N VAL A 529 -19.71 -12.98 -9.75
CA VAL A 529 -21.03 -12.57 -9.22
C VAL A 529 -22.08 -13.70 -9.19
N ASN A 530 -21.88 -14.77 -9.97
CA ASN A 530 -22.71 -15.98 -9.96
C ASN A 530 -22.27 -17.01 -8.88
N GLY A 531 -21.30 -16.65 -8.03
CA GLY A 531 -20.77 -17.48 -6.95
C GLY A 531 -19.65 -18.43 -7.35
N GLU A 532 -19.33 -18.58 -8.64
CA GLU A 532 -18.23 -19.45 -9.09
C GLU A 532 -16.89 -18.97 -8.54
N VAL A 533 -16.22 -19.81 -7.75
CA VAL A 533 -14.91 -19.50 -7.19
C VAL A 533 -13.86 -19.62 -8.29
N GLN A 534 -13.18 -18.51 -8.60
CA GLN A 534 -12.11 -18.47 -9.58
C GLN A 534 -10.76 -18.80 -8.97
N HIS A 535 -10.48 -18.30 -7.76
CA HIS A 535 -9.19 -18.53 -7.09
C HIS A 535 -9.36 -18.82 -5.60
N ILE A 536 -8.55 -19.76 -5.11
CA ILE A 536 -8.38 -20.08 -3.69
C ILE A 536 -6.93 -19.76 -3.31
N ILE A 537 -6.75 -18.77 -2.44
CA ILE A 537 -5.44 -18.27 -2.01
C ILE A 537 -5.29 -18.58 -0.53
N SER A 538 -4.78 -19.77 -0.21
CA SER A 538 -4.76 -20.31 1.14
C SER A 538 -3.37 -20.29 1.77
N LYS A 539 -3.34 -20.05 3.08
CA LYS A 539 -2.20 -20.22 3.99
C LYS A 539 -2.63 -21.19 5.09
N PRO A 540 -2.57 -22.50 4.84
CA PRO A 540 -3.07 -23.50 5.77
C PRO A 540 -2.18 -23.64 7.02
N LEU A 541 -2.69 -24.37 8.00
CA LEU A 541 -1.94 -24.95 9.13
C LEU A 541 -2.30 -26.44 9.21
N PRO A 542 -1.47 -27.30 9.85
CA PRO A 542 -1.68 -28.75 9.86
C PRO A 542 -3.07 -29.13 10.35
N LEU A 543 -3.70 -30.10 9.68
CA LEU A 543 -5.02 -30.59 10.11
C LEU A 543 -4.86 -31.40 11.40
N LYS A 544 -5.86 -31.35 12.28
CA LYS A 544 -5.82 -32.13 13.52
C LYS A 544 -5.91 -33.62 13.24
N ASN A 545 -6.76 -33.98 12.29
CA ASN A 545 -6.98 -35.35 11.83
C ASN A 545 -7.01 -35.34 10.29
N PRO A 546 -5.85 -35.41 9.61
CA PRO A 546 -5.82 -35.37 8.15
C PRO A 546 -6.56 -36.57 7.55
N GLY A 547 -7.48 -36.28 6.63
CA GLY A 547 -8.15 -37.31 5.82
C GLY A 547 -7.21 -37.97 4.81
N THR A 548 -7.71 -39.00 4.12
CA THR A 548 -6.93 -39.72 3.10
C THR A 548 -7.09 -39.15 1.70
N ASP A 549 -8.02 -38.22 1.48
CA ASP A 549 -8.26 -37.55 0.21
C ASP A 549 -7.14 -36.56 -0.16
N GLU A 550 -7.10 -36.15 -1.42
CA GLU A 550 -6.04 -35.29 -1.97
C GLU A 550 -6.01 -33.90 -1.31
N ASP A 551 -7.19 -33.29 -1.10
CA ASP A 551 -7.30 -31.98 -0.46
C ASP A 551 -6.77 -32.04 0.98
N SER A 552 -7.15 -33.05 1.76
CA SER A 552 -6.64 -33.27 3.12
C SER A 552 -5.12 -33.43 3.15
N ARG A 553 -4.54 -34.21 2.24
CA ARG A 553 -3.07 -34.41 2.16
C ARG A 553 -2.35 -33.12 1.79
N TYR A 554 -2.87 -32.40 0.80
CA TYR A 554 -2.36 -31.10 0.37
C TYR A 554 -2.32 -30.13 1.56
N VAL A 555 -3.46 -29.91 2.21
CA VAL A 555 -3.60 -28.94 3.31
C VAL A 555 -2.70 -29.30 4.48
N ASN A 556 -2.63 -30.58 4.84
CA ASN A 556 -1.79 -31.00 5.95
C ASN A 556 -0.29 -30.80 5.64
N MET A 557 0.18 -31.29 4.50
CA MET A 557 1.58 -31.18 4.11
C MET A 557 2.03 -29.72 4.00
N PHE A 558 1.22 -28.86 3.36
CA PHE A 558 1.54 -27.43 3.26
C PHE A 558 1.38 -26.68 4.58
N GLY A 559 0.47 -27.14 5.43
CA GLY A 559 0.33 -26.64 6.80
C GLY A 559 1.57 -26.96 7.64
N GLU A 560 2.11 -28.17 7.54
CA GLU A 560 3.30 -28.62 8.27
C GLU A 560 4.54 -27.83 7.88
N ASP A 561 4.83 -27.72 6.59
CA ASP A 561 5.94 -26.92 6.09
C ASP A 561 5.82 -25.44 6.52
N ARG A 562 4.62 -24.87 6.43
CA ARG A 562 4.41 -23.48 6.85
C ARG A 562 4.61 -23.31 8.36
N LEU A 563 4.09 -24.24 9.17
CA LEU A 563 4.28 -24.20 10.63
C LEU A 563 5.77 -24.31 10.98
N GLU A 564 6.52 -25.17 10.30
CA GLU A 564 7.97 -25.29 10.46
C GLU A 564 8.70 -23.99 10.11
N LYS A 565 8.34 -23.33 9.00
CA LYS A 565 8.91 -22.03 8.63
C LYS A 565 8.63 -20.95 9.67
N ILE A 566 7.43 -20.91 10.23
CA ILE A 566 7.07 -19.99 11.32
C ILE A 566 7.92 -20.27 12.56
N ARG A 567 8.08 -21.55 12.94
CA ARG A 567 8.94 -21.96 14.08
C ARG A 567 10.38 -21.50 13.87
N ASN A 568 10.95 -21.74 12.69
CA ASN A 568 12.31 -21.34 12.35
C ASN A 568 12.47 -19.82 12.45
N TYR A 569 11.53 -19.06 11.90
CA TYR A 569 11.55 -17.60 12.00
C TYR A 569 11.45 -17.11 13.45
N PHE A 570 10.58 -17.70 14.28
CA PHE A 570 10.50 -17.34 15.70
C PHE A 570 11.80 -17.66 16.45
N GLY A 571 12.44 -18.78 16.11
CA GLY A 571 13.77 -19.13 16.63
C GLY A 571 14.82 -18.07 16.29
N GLU A 572 14.92 -17.69 15.01
CA GLU A 572 15.86 -16.66 14.54
C GLU A 572 15.64 -15.31 15.24
N VAL A 573 14.39 -14.88 15.37
CA VAL A 573 14.05 -13.63 16.06
C VAL A 573 14.42 -13.70 17.55
N SER A 574 14.18 -14.84 18.19
CA SER A 574 14.50 -15.07 19.60
C SER A 574 16.01 -15.04 19.84
N GLU A 575 16.80 -15.67 18.97
CA GLU A 575 18.27 -15.67 19.02
C GLU A 575 18.88 -14.28 18.78
N ALA A 576 18.25 -13.47 17.92
CA ALA A 576 18.71 -12.12 17.60
C ALA A 576 18.30 -11.07 18.65
N ASP A 577 17.32 -11.36 19.51
CA ASP A 577 16.80 -10.41 20.50
C ASP A 577 17.55 -10.50 21.84
N PRO A 578 18.32 -9.46 22.24
CA PRO A 578 19.08 -9.48 23.49
C PRO A 578 18.19 -9.50 24.75
N LEU A 579 16.91 -9.14 24.63
CA LEU A 579 15.96 -9.15 25.75
C LEU A 579 15.33 -10.52 26.00
N THR A 580 15.49 -11.48 25.09
CA THR A 580 14.92 -12.83 25.21
C THR A 580 15.32 -13.52 26.51
N ALA A 581 16.58 -13.41 26.92
CA ALA A 581 17.06 -14.03 28.17
C ALA A 581 16.48 -13.42 29.46
N TRP A 582 15.81 -12.27 29.34
CA TRP A 582 15.35 -11.46 30.47
C TRP A 582 13.84 -11.17 30.45
N SER A 583 13.11 -11.71 29.47
CA SER A 583 11.69 -11.43 29.24
C SER A 583 10.90 -12.70 28.97
N ASP A 584 9.78 -12.87 29.68
CA ASP A 584 8.82 -13.96 29.44
C ASP A 584 7.93 -13.69 28.21
N GLU A 585 7.96 -12.46 27.66
CA GLU A 585 7.24 -12.13 26.42
C GLU A 585 7.98 -12.70 25.20
N PRO A 586 7.29 -13.38 24.26
CA PRO A 586 7.90 -13.81 23.00
C PRO A 586 8.57 -12.66 22.24
N ALA A 587 9.80 -12.87 21.77
CA ALA A 587 10.59 -11.86 21.05
C ALA A 587 9.88 -11.27 19.82
N VAL A 588 9.12 -12.10 19.12
CA VAL A 588 8.28 -11.70 17.98
C VAL A 588 7.25 -10.60 18.32
N HIS A 589 6.74 -10.53 19.55
CA HIS A 589 5.81 -9.47 19.95
C HIS A 589 6.50 -8.10 20.10
N ARG A 590 7.82 -8.08 20.28
CA ARG A 590 8.62 -6.85 20.31
C ARG A 590 8.97 -6.35 18.91
N LEU A 591 8.81 -7.16 17.86
CA LEU A 591 8.85 -6.71 16.48
C LEU A 591 7.50 -6.08 16.12
N ASN A 592 7.37 -4.77 16.32
CA ASN A 592 6.19 -4.00 15.94
C ASN A 592 6.59 -2.72 15.19
N PHE A 593 5.66 -2.14 14.43
CA PHE A 593 5.92 -0.94 13.61
C PHE A 593 6.49 0.23 14.41
N ALA A 594 6.00 0.46 15.64
CA ALA A 594 6.54 1.55 16.45
C ALA A 594 8.04 1.36 16.76
N ASN A 595 8.46 0.12 17.03
CA ASN A 595 9.86 -0.23 17.26
C ASN A 595 10.68 -0.26 15.96
N LEU A 596 10.08 -0.65 14.83
CA LEU A 596 10.73 -0.62 13.52
C LEU A 596 11.07 0.81 13.11
N HIS A 597 10.12 1.74 13.25
CA HIS A 597 10.33 3.14 12.88
C HIS A 597 11.05 3.96 13.96
N SER A 598 11.15 3.50 15.21
CA SER A 598 11.90 4.24 16.25
C SER A 598 13.42 4.22 16.03
N ASN A 599 13.93 3.27 15.25
CA ASN A 599 15.35 3.10 14.94
C ASN A 599 15.71 3.62 13.53
N CYS A 600 14.75 4.21 12.81
CA CYS A 600 14.89 4.65 11.42
C CYS A 600 15.48 6.04 11.23
#